data_AF-A0A2T2UDB7-F1
#
_entry.id   AF-A0A2T2UDB7-F1
#
_cell.length_a   1.000
_cell.length_b   1.000
_cell.length_c   1.000
_cell.angle_alpha   90.00
_cell.angle_beta   90.00
_cell.angle_gamma   90.00
#
_symmetry.space_group_name_H-M   'P 1'
#
loop_
_entity.id
_entity.type
_entity.pdbx_description
1 polymer ?
#
loop_
_entity_poly.entity_id
_entity_poly.type
_entity_poly.pdbx_seq_one_letter_code
_entity_poly.pdbx_strand_id
1 'polypeptide(L)'
;MQRSHDWVSLETADRIAVPDDAWVDWDAEAERFVTAHERHGDEPATARTRTRVRYETGYLEREWHDGTEMALADLVLPYILQFARADKASALFDASHVPTFETFDRHFKGWRIVEREPLVVEVYSDQIYPDAESIVAARTPGVTPWHTLALGIRAERSGELAFSSDKADREGVPWLSLVSGPSLDVLERHRRRAGEQGWIPLDQTLGRYIDADDARRRYRALGAWRERHDHFWVSDGPFYLDSLHPVAGTLVLRRNADFPDRSDKWLGRAQAAIPELAIDGPMTVSLDTGARFDIEVTADGKPYPAEAVDTVEYLLLDGRGEVVDRGQATAEADGRWSIAVSAERIEALEPGANRLEVTLKSNRVALPRFASHAFATVPEGAGGAE
;
A
#
# COMPACT_ATOMS: atom_id res chain seq x y z
N MET A 1 -12.85 -7.34 -8.73
CA MET A 1 -11.83 -7.04 -7.70
C MET A 1 -11.24 -8.36 -7.28
N GLN A 2 -9.93 -8.53 -7.44
CA GLN A 2 -9.24 -9.79 -7.12
C GLN A 2 -8.55 -9.70 -5.76
N ARG A 3 -8.11 -10.87 -5.26
CA ARG A 3 -7.22 -11.02 -4.11
C ARG A 3 -6.03 -11.85 -4.55
N SER A 4 -4.82 -11.33 -4.40
CA SER A 4 -3.58 -11.97 -4.84
C SER A 4 -2.76 -12.56 -3.69
N HIS A 5 -3.04 -12.16 -2.46
CA HIS A 5 -2.31 -12.53 -1.25
C HIS A 5 -3.24 -12.98 -0.11
N ASP A 6 -2.70 -13.80 0.79
CA ASP A 6 -3.39 -14.44 1.91
C ASP A 6 -3.55 -13.54 3.15
N TRP A 7 -2.74 -12.49 3.28
CA TRP A 7 -2.81 -11.53 4.39
C TRP A 7 -4.06 -10.64 4.37
N VAL A 8 -4.82 -10.62 3.28
CA VAL A 8 -6.07 -9.87 3.15
C VAL A 8 -7.28 -10.81 2.97
N SER A 9 -8.41 -10.46 3.58
CA SER A 9 -9.71 -11.09 3.34
C SER A 9 -10.55 -10.19 2.42
N LEU A 10 -11.20 -10.77 1.41
CA LEU A 10 -12.11 -10.07 0.52
C LEU A 10 -13.52 -10.67 0.62
N GLU A 11 -14.48 -9.83 0.97
CA GLU A 11 -15.90 -10.15 1.02
C GLU A 11 -16.68 -9.14 0.15
N THR A 12 -17.72 -9.60 -0.54
CA THR A 12 -18.61 -8.75 -1.34
C THR A 12 -19.97 -8.65 -0.67
N ALA A 13 -20.57 -7.46 -0.70
CA ALA A 13 -21.92 -7.21 -0.19
C ALA A 13 -22.69 -6.32 -1.18
N ASP A 14 -24.00 -6.51 -1.28
CA ASP A 14 -24.88 -5.68 -2.14
C ASP A 14 -24.89 -4.21 -1.70
N ARG A 15 -24.70 -3.96 -0.39
CA ARG A 15 -24.64 -2.64 0.21
C ARG A 15 -23.61 -2.63 1.33
N ILE A 16 -22.74 -1.62 1.31
CA ILE A 16 -21.83 -1.30 2.42
C ILE A 16 -22.33 0.00 3.05
N ALA A 17 -22.95 -0.11 4.23
CA ALA A 17 -23.39 1.03 5.00
C ALA A 17 -22.19 1.70 5.70
N VAL A 18 -22.16 3.02 5.67
CA VAL A 18 -21.28 3.84 6.51
C VAL A 18 -21.95 3.97 7.87
N PRO A 19 -21.28 3.60 8.97
CA PRO A 19 -21.81 3.75 10.33
C PRO A 19 -22.06 5.21 10.69
N ASP A 20 -23.14 5.45 11.42
CA ASP A 20 -23.57 6.77 11.91
C ASP A 20 -22.49 7.51 12.71
N ASP A 21 -21.62 6.77 13.40
CA ASP A 21 -20.52 7.28 14.21
C ASP A 21 -19.21 7.49 13.44
N ALA A 22 -19.15 7.15 12.15
CA ALA A 22 -17.98 7.37 11.32
C ALA A 22 -17.70 8.87 11.16
N TRP A 23 -16.44 9.27 11.28
CA TRP A 23 -16.02 10.66 11.06
C TRP A 23 -15.94 10.92 9.57
N VAL A 24 -16.76 11.86 9.08
CA VAL A 24 -16.89 12.16 7.64
C VAL A 24 -16.35 13.54 7.27
N ASP A 25 -16.22 14.44 8.26
CA ASP A 25 -15.73 15.79 8.08
C ASP A 25 -15.11 16.31 9.39
N TRP A 26 -14.53 17.50 9.35
CA TRP A 26 -13.97 18.19 10.52
C TRP A 26 -14.56 19.59 10.64
N ASP A 27 -15.10 19.90 11.82
CA ASP A 27 -15.55 21.25 12.18
C ASP A 27 -14.36 21.99 12.82
N ALA A 28 -13.76 22.94 12.10
CA ALA A 28 -12.59 23.66 12.57
C ALA A 28 -12.91 24.68 13.68
N GLU A 29 -14.12 25.21 13.74
CA GLU A 29 -14.53 26.16 14.78
C GLU A 29 -14.81 25.42 16.10
N ALA A 30 -15.50 24.28 16.03
CA ALA A 30 -15.79 23.43 17.18
C ALA A 30 -14.65 22.47 17.55
N GLU A 31 -13.56 22.44 16.77
CA GLU A 31 -12.42 21.53 16.91
C GLU A 31 -12.84 20.06 17.16
N ARG A 32 -13.80 19.55 16.36
CA ARG A 32 -14.33 18.19 16.46
C ARG A 32 -14.62 17.56 15.10
N PHE A 33 -14.64 16.23 15.06
CA PHE A 33 -15.16 15.51 13.90
C PHE A 33 -16.68 15.67 13.78
N VAL A 34 -17.14 15.75 12.54
CA VAL A 34 -18.55 15.62 12.15
C VAL A 34 -18.80 14.15 11.82
N THR A 35 -19.84 13.58 12.41
CA THR A 35 -20.20 12.17 12.14
C THR A 35 -21.07 12.02 10.90
N ALA A 36 -21.14 10.80 10.36
CA ALA A 36 -22.02 10.48 9.23
C ALA A 36 -23.48 10.81 9.54
N HIS A 37 -23.95 10.54 10.76
CA HIS A 37 -25.30 10.92 11.19
C HIS A 37 -25.51 12.43 11.22
N GLU A 38 -24.56 13.21 11.73
CA GLU A 38 -24.67 14.67 11.72
C GLU A 38 -24.71 15.23 10.28
N ARG A 39 -23.98 14.60 9.35
CA ARG A 39 -23.90 15.05 7.96
C ARG A 39 -25.09 14.62 7.10
N HIS A 40 -25.62 13.42 7.31
CA HIS A 40 -26.59 12.77 6.43
C HIS A 40 -27.96 12.51 7.10
N GLY A 41 -28.09 12.74 8.39
CA GLY A 41 -29.32 12.48 9.15
C GLY A 41 -29.66 10.99 9.20
N ASP A 42 -30.94 10.66 9.00
CA ASP A 42 -31.45 9.29 9.00
C ASP A 42 -31.23 8.56 7.66
N GLU A 43 -30.74 9.26 6.62
CA GLU A 43 -30.43 8.64 5.33
C GLU A 43 -29.09 7.87 5.43
N PRO A 44 -29.09 6.52 5.32
CA PRO A 44 -27.87 5.77 5.56
C PRO A 44 -26.90 5.96 4.40
N ALA A 45 -25.80 6.67 4.68
CA ALA A 45 -24.69 6.82 3.75
C ALA A 45 -24.13 5.45 3.37
N THR A 46 -23.67 5.32 2.12
CA THR A 46 -23.09 4.10 1.58
C THR A 46 -21.72 4.37 1.00
N ALA A 47 -20.92 3.30 0.90
CA ALA A 47 -19.62 3.32 0.26
C ALA A 47 -19.50 2.14 -0.72
N ARG A 48 -18.57 2.22 -1.66
CA ARG A 48 -18.23 1.07 -2.53
C ARG A 48 -17.21 0.13 -1.91
N THR A 49 -16.47 0.58 -0.89
CA THR A 49 -15.46 -0.20 -0.17
C THR A 49 -15.52 0.09 1.32
N ARG A 50 -15.28 -0.96 2.13
CA ARG A 50 -14.97 -0.87 3.56
C ARG A 50 -13.64 -1.59 3.77
N THR A 51 -12.64 -0.86 4.22
CA THR A 51 -11.34 -1.42 4.60
C THR A 51 -11.28 -1.52 6.11
N ARG A 52 -11.20 -2.73 6.66
CA ARG A 52 -10.99 -2.97 8.09
C ARG A 52 -9.54 -3.38 8.32
N VAL A 53 -8.76 -2.50 8.94
CA VAL A 53 -7.34 -2.72 9.23
C VAL A 53 -7.21 -3.08 10.71
N ARG A 54 -6.73 -4.29 10.99
CA ARG A 54 -6.33 -4.74 12.33
C ARG A 54 -4.82 -4.66 12.41
N TYR A 55 -4.32 -3.82 13.30
CA TYR A 55 -2.88 -3.72 13.58
C TYR A 55 -2.44 -4.86 14.49
N GLU A 56 -1.13 -5.11 14.51
CA GLU A 56 -0.51 -6.03 15.47
C GLU A 56 -0.80 -5.58 16.90
N THR A 57 -0.95 -6.54 17.82
CA THR A 57 -1.08 -6.23 19.26
C THR A 57 0.15 -5.45 19.73
N GLY A 58 -0.06 -4.41 20.55
CA GLY A 58 1.02 -3.53 20.98
C GLY A 58 1.51 -2.55 19.90
N TYR A 59 0.80 -2.37 18.78
CA TYR A 59 1.22 -1.43 17.73
C TYR A 59 1.47 0.00 18.24
N LEU A 60 0.70 0.45 19.22
CA LEU A 60 0.85 1.77 19.87
C LEU A 60 1.81 1.75 21.07
N GLU A 61 2.32 0.59 21.48
CA GLU A 61 3.36 0.47 22.51
C GLU A 61 4.77 0.73 21.93
N ARG A 62 4.88 0.90 20.61
CA ARG A 62 6.13 1.25 19.94
C ARG A 62 6.58 2.66 20.30
N GLU A 63 7.88 2.89 20.21
CA GLU A 63 8.49 4.19 20.45
C GLU A 63 8.84 4.92 19.16
N TRP A 64 8.72 6.24 19.21
CA TRP A 64 9.34 7.17 18.26
C TRP A 64 10.86 7.25 18.49
N HIS A 65 11.62 7.73 17.50
CA HIS A 65 13.08 7.88 17.61
C HIS A 65 13.54 8.76 18.78
N ASP A 66 12.69 9.65 19.29
CA ASP A 66 12.99 10.47 20.47
C ASP A 66 12.73 9.76 21.82
N GLY A 67 12.29 8.50 21.78
CA GLY A 67 11.98 7.66 22.95
C GLY A 67 10.58 7.88 23.52
N THR A 68 9.69 8.58 22.82
CA THR A 68 8.30 8.72 23.25
C THR A 68 7.44 7.55 22.73
N GLU A 69 6.60 6.98 23.59
CA GLU A 69 5.61 5.98 23.20
C GLU A 69 4.56 6.58 22.26
N MET A 70 4.08 5.79 21.29
CA MET A 70 2.98 6.19 20.41
C MET A 70 1.65 6.33 21.18
N ALA A 71 0.73 7.08 20.60
CA ALA A 71 -0.62 7.28 21.12
C ALA A 71 -1.63 7.40 19.98
N LEU A 72 -2.93 7.24 20.28
CA LEU A 72 -3.98 7.48 19.29
C LEU A 72 -3.96 8.90 18.72
N ALA A 73 -3.45 9.89 19.46
CA ALA A 73 -3.23 11.24 18.94
C ALA A 73 -2.29 11.27 17.71
N ASP A 74 -1.32 10.35 17.63
CA ASP A 74 -0.39 10.24 16.49
C ASP A 74 -1.08 9.74 15.20
N LEU A 75 -2.21 9.02 15.34
CA LEU A 75 -3.07 8.56 14.24
C LEU A 75 -4.12 9.62 13.88
N VAL A 76 -4.68 10.29 14.88
CA VAL A 76 -5.82 11.22 14.72
C VAL A 76 -5.38 12.59 14.21
N LEU A 77 -4.27 13.15 14.70
CA LEU A 77 -3.86 14.50 14.33
C LEU A 77 -3.56 14.67 12.82
N PRO A 78 -2.81 13.77 12.14
CA PRO A 78 -2.60 13.90 10.70
C PRO A 78 -3.91 13.93 9.92
N TYR A 79 -4.89 13.16 10.40
CA TYR A 79 -6.23 13.13 9.83
C TYR A 79 -6.96 14.46 10.03
N ILE A 80 -6.91 15.07 11.21
CA ILE A 80 -7.47 16.41 11.43
C ILE A 80 -6.84 17.44 10.48
N LEU A 81 -5.51 17.43 10.33
CA LEU A 81 -4.80 18.37 9.47
C LEU A 81 -5.18 18.25 7.98
N GLN A 82 -5.58 17.06 7.54
CA GLN A 82 -6.06 16.85 6.17
C GLN A 82 -7.29 17.71 5.85
N PHE A 83 -8.23 17.83 6.78
CA PHE A 83 -9.44 18.64 6.63
C PHE A 83 -9.22 20.09 7.06
N ALA A 84 -8.61 20.31 8.22
CA ALA A 84 -8.40 21.64 8.78
C ALA A 84 -7.57 22.56 7.87
N ARG A 85 -6.70 22.03 7.00
CA ARG A 85 -5.97 22.86 6.04
C ARG A 85 -6.78 23.21 4.78
N ALA A 86 -7.89 22.53 4.51
CA ALA A 86 -8.79 22.83 3.40
C ALA A 86 -10.01 23.67 3.81
N ASP A 87 -10.32 23.74 5.11
CA ASP A 87 -11.43 24.54 5.63
C ASP A 87 -11.03 26.01 5.81
N LYS A 88 -11.77 26.93 5.16
CA LYS A 88 -11.55 28.38 5.26
C LYS A 88 -11.81 28.95 6.65
N ALA A 89 -12.60 28.28 7.49
CA ALA A 89 -12.84 28.68 8.87
C ALA A 89 -11.65 28.33 9.80
N SER A 90 -10.76 27.45 9.35
CA SER A 90 -9.60 27.02 10.12
C SER A 90 -8.48 28.05 10.12
N ALA A 91 -7.85 28.25 11.28
CA ALA A 91 -6.60 29.01 11.41
C ALA A 91 -5.41 28.37 10.66
N LEU A 92 -5.55 27.12 10.22
CA LEU A 92 -4.56 26.38 9.43
C LEU A 92 -4.91 26.35 7.94
N PHE A 93 -5.94 27.10 7.49
CA PHE A 93 -6.35 27.12 6.10
C PHE A 93 -5.17 27.42 5.16
N ASP A 94 -5.10 26.66 4.08
CA ASP A 94 -4.09 26.80 3.04
C ASP A 94 -4.72 26.53 1.67
N ALA A 95 -4.89 27.58 0.87
CA ALA A 95 -5.49 27.48 -0.45
C ALA A 95 -4.75 26.50 -1.38
N SER A 96 -3.43 26.31 -1.19
CA SER A 96 -2.63 25.37 -1.98
C SER A 96 -2.94 23.90 -1.65
N HIS A 97 -3.51 23.62 -0.47
CA HIS A 97 -3.89 22.27 -0.03
C HIS A 97 -5.27 21.84 -0.56
N VAL A 98 -6.14 22.79 -0.89
CA VAL A 98 -7.54 22.54 -1.31
C VAL A 98 -7.65 21.57 -2.50
N PRO A 99 -6.89 21.69 -3.60
CA PRO A 99 -7.05 20.78 -4.75
C PRO A 99 -6.72 19.31 -4.42
N THR A 100 -5.73 19.08 -3.57
CA THR A 100 -5.38 17.74 -3.09
C THR A 100 -6.47 17.20 -2.18
N PHE A 101 -7.00 18.03 -1.28
CA PHE A 101 -8.11 17.66 -0.42
C PHE A 101 -9.38 17.31 -1.22
N GLU A 102 -9.79 18.12 -2.19
CA GLU A 102 -10.97 17.85 -3.04
C GLU A 102 -10.83 16.51 -3.81
N THR A 103 -9.61 16.11 -4.15
CA THR A 103 -9.37 14.80 -4.78
C THR A 103 -9.59 13.65 -3.81
N PHE A 104 -9.18 13.82 -2.56
CA PHE A 104 -9.45 12.86 -1.50
C PHE A 104 -10.95 12.81 -1.14
N ASP A 105 -11.56 13.97 -0.91
CA ASP A 105 -12.94 14.13 -0.42
C ASP A 105 -13.97 13.53 -1.39
N ARG A 106 -13.74 13.66 -2.70
CA ARG A 106 -14.57 13.06 -3.76
C ARG A 106 -14.87 11.57 -3.56
N HIS A 107 -13.97 10.84 -2.91
CA HIS A 107 -14.11 9.41 -2.70
C HIS A 107 -14.19 9.02 -1.23
N PHE A 108 -13.87 9.92 -0.31
CA PHE A 108 -13.92 9.63 1.11
C PHE A 108 -15.37 9.56 1.60
N LYS A 109 -15.68 8.56 2.44
CA LYS A 109 -17.04 8.37 2.99
C LYS A 109 -17.10 8.27 4.50
N GLY A 110 -15.96 8.14 5.16
CA GLY A 110 -15.92 8.00 6.60
C GLY A 110 -14.74 7.17 7.06
N TRP A 111 -14.33 7.38 8.30
CA TRP A 111 -13.45 6.46 8.99
C TRP A 111 -13.83 6.37 10.46
N ARG A 112 -13.43 5.29 11.13
CA ARG A 112 -13.67 5.12 12.57
C ARG A 112 -12.61 4.25 13.23
N ILE A 113 -12.37 4.52 14.51
CA ILE A 113 -11.60 3.64 15.38
C ILE A 113 -12.59 2.66 16.02
N VAL A 114 -12.51 1.39 15.62
CA VAL A 114 -13.40 0.31 16.07
C VAL A 114 -12.94 -0.26 17.40
N GLU A 115 -11.63 -0.43 17.56
CA GLU A 115 -10.99 -1.01 18.74
C GLU A 115 -9.66 -0.30 18.97
N ARG A 116 -9.24 -0.17 20.23
CA ARG A 116 -7.99 0.53 20.60
C ARG A 116 -6.86 -0.43 20.95
N GLU A 117 -7.17 -1.62 21.44
CA GLU A 117 -6.22 -2.63 21.91
C GLU A 117 -6.77 -4.04 21.61
N PRO A 118 -6.35 -4.70 20.51
CA PRO A 118 -5.48 -4.18 19.46
C PRO A 118 -6.15 -3.06 18.66
N LEU A 119 -5.35 -2.18 18.06
CA LEU A 119 -5.89 -1.11 17.22
C LEU A 119 -6.60 -1.69 15.99
N VAL A 120 -7.89 -1.34 15.82
CA VAL A 120 -8.68 -1.66 14.64
C VAL A 120 -9.33 -0.40 14.12
N VAL A 121 -9.10 -0.10 12.85
CA VAL A 121 -9.70 1.05 12.16
C VAL A 121 -10.49 0.58 10.95
N GLU A 122 -11.54 1.32 10.63
CA GLU A 122 -12.29 1.14 9.39
C GLU A 122 -12.28 2.42 8.57
N VAL A 123 -12.12 2.26 7.25
CA VAL A 123 -12.16 3.36 6.28
C VAL A 123 -13.14 3.01 5.17
N TYR A 124 -14.00 3.98 4.84
CA TYR A 124 -15.08 3.86 3.87
C TYR A 124 -14.79 4.76 2.67
N SER A 125 -14.92 4.21 1.46
CA SER A 125 -14.64 4.98 0.25
C SER A 125 -15.38 4.48 -1.00
N ASP A 126 -15.63 5.39 -1.94
CA ASP A 126 -16.09 5.08 -3.29
C ASP A 126 -14.97 4.77 -4.30
N GLN A 127 -13.71 4.96 -3.90
CA GLN A 127 -12.58 4.61 -4.74
C GLN A 127 -12.38 3.09 -4.75
N ILE A 128 -12.26 2.53 -5.95
CA ILE A 128 -11.98 1.11 -6.17
C ILE A 128 -10.62 0.96 -6.86
N TYR A 129 -9.93 -0.14 -6.57
CA TYR A 129 -8.70 -0.53 -7.27
C TYR A 129 -8.89 -1.95 -7.86
N PRO A 130 -8.00 -2.39 -8.77
CA PRO A 130 -8.12 -3.71 -9.40
C PRO A 130 -8.13 -4.88 -8.40
N ASP A 131 -7.40 -4.73 -7.29
CA ASP A 131 -7.18 -5.73 -6.26
C ASP A 131 -7.41 -5.18 -4.83
N ALA A 132 -7.66 -6.09 -3.90
CA ALA A 132 -7.95 -5.78 -2.50
C ALA A 132 -6.74 -5.20 -1.77
N GLU A 133 -5.53 -5.64 -2.12
CA GLU A 133 -4.28 -5.23 -1.50
C GLU A 133 -3.98 -3.75 -1.76
N SER A 134 -4.20 -3.29 -3.00
CA SER A 134 -4.11 -1.88 -3.37
C SER A 134 -5.12 -1.00 -2.62
N ILE A 135 -6.34 -1.51 -2.38
CA ILE A 135 -7.32 -0.81 -1.52
C ILE A 135 -6.79 -0.69 -0.11
N VAL A 136 -6.32 -1.78 0.50
CA VAL A 136 -5.81 -1.76 1.88
C VAL A 136 -4.59 -0.83 2.00
N ALA A 137 -3.65 -0.91 1.06
CA ALA A 137 -2.46 -0.06 1.05
C ALA A 137 -2.83 1.44 0.94
N ALA A 138 -3.80 1.79 0.09
CA ALA A 138 -4.27 3.17 -0.07
C ALA A 138 -5.10 3.68 1.13
N ARG A 139 -5.57 2.80 2.02
CA ARG A 139 -6.51 3.13 3.10
C ARG A 139 -5.96 2.91 4.50
N THR A 140 -4.79 2.30 4.64
CA THR A 140 -4.14 2.10 5.94
C THR A 140 -3.69 3.45 6.50
N PRO A 141 -4.25 3.92 7.63
CA PRO A 141 -3.84 5.20 8.21
C PRO A 141 -2.38 5.17 8.65
N GLY A 142 -1.61 6.19 8.25
CA GLY A 142 -0.27 6.41 8.82
C GLY A 142 -0.36 6.99 10.23
N VAL A 143 0.73 6.82 11.00
CA VAL A 143 0.96 7.53 12.25
C VAL A 143 2.04 8.59 12.05
N THR A 144 1.97 9.69 12.80
CA THR A 144 3.01 10.74 12.81
C THR A 144 3.12 11.29 14.22
N PRO A 145 4.33 11.55 14.76
CA PRO A 145 4.49 12.02 16.11
C PRO A 145 3.77 13.37 16.29
N TRP A 146 2.63 13.35 17.00
CA TRP A 146 1.68 14.48 17.05
C TRP A 146 2.37 15.75 17.55
N HIS A 147 3.31 15.57 18.48
CA HIS A 147 4.07 16.61 19.14
C HIS A 147 5.07 17.32 18.21
N THR A 148 5.50 16.73 17.09
CA THR A 148 6.26 17.47 16.05
C THR A 148 5.34 18.35 15.23
N LEU A 149 4.18 17.83 14.81
CA LEU A 149 3.14 18.58 14.12
C LEU A 149 2.58 19.72 14.98
N ALA A 150 2.48 19.51 16.29
CA ALA A 150 2.04 20.51 17.26
C ALA A 150 2.89 21.79 17.22
N LEU A 151 4.21 21.67 17.02
CA LEU A 151 5.09 22.83 16.87
C LEU A 151 4.76 23.62 15.60
N GLY A 152 4.56 22.92 14.48
CA GLY A 152 4.15 23.53 13.21
C GLY A 152 2.79 24.22 13.32
N ILE A 153 1.80 23.56 13.94
CA ILE A 153 0.46 24.11 14.19
C ILE A 153 0.56 25.40 15.01
N ARG A 154 1.36 25.39 16.09
CA ARG A 154 1.49 26.55 16.97
C ARG A 154 2.21 27.70 16.27
N ALA A 155 3.24 27.42 15.48
CA ALA A 155 4.00 28.41 14.74
C ALA A 155 3.20 29.02 13.57
N GLU A 156 2.37 28.22 12.89
CA GLU A 156 1.50 28.73 11.84
C GLU A 156 0.34 29.54 12.41
N ARG A 157 -0.29 29.07 13.49
CA ARG A 157 -1.33 29.85 14.19
C ARG A 157 -0.81 31.19 14.73
N SER A 158 0.50 31.31 14.99
CA SER A 158 1.13 32.59 15.39
C SER A 158 1.63 33.43 14.22
N GLY A 159 1.53 32.95 12.98
CA GLY A 159 2.05 33.62 11.79
C GLY A 159 3.58 33.73 11.76
N GLU A 160 4.29 32.81 12.44
CA GLU A 160 5.76 32.79 12.47
C GLU A 160 6.37 31.81 11.45
N LEU A 161 5.62 30.79 11.03
CA LEU A 161 5.98 29.81 10.00
C LEU A 161 4.74 29.42 9.18
N ALA A 162 4.94 28.80 8.01
CA ALA A 162 3.85 28.19 7.25
C ALA A 162 4.19 26.75 6.84
N PHE A 163 3.21 25.84 6.84
CA PHE A 163 3.34 24.43 6.46
C PHE A 163 3.70 24.26 4.99
N SER A 164 3.17 25.11 4.09
CA SER A 164 3.46 25.08 2.66
C SER A 164 4.34 26.23 2.23
N SER A 165 5.09 26.02 1.15
CA SER A 165 5.88 27.06 0.51
C SER A 165 5.00 28.17 -0.07
N ASP A 166 3.85 27.84 -0.66
CA ASP A 166 2.91 28.82 -1.22
C ASP A 166 2.38 29.78 -0.15
N LYS A 167 1.96 29.25 1.00
CA LYS A 167 1.51 30.06 2.13
C LYS A 167 2.67 30.89 2.71
N ALA A 168 3.86 30.29 2.83
CA ALA A 168 5.07 30.99 3.28
C ALA A 168 5.39 32.22 2.39
N ASP A 169 5.40 32.04 1.07
CA ASP A 169 5.67 33.10 0.10
C ASP A 169 4.60 34.20 0.15
N ARG A 170 3.32 33.81 0.24
CA ARG A 170 2.19 34.75 0.30
C ARG A 170 2.20 35.59 1.58
N GLU A 171 2.54 34.98 2.71
CA GLU A 171 2.50 35.62 4.04
C GLU A 171 3.84 36.27 4.42
N GLY A 172 4.90 36.03 3.64
CA GLY A 172 6.23 36.58 3.92
C GLY A 172 6.88 35.98 5.17
N VAL A 173 6.54 34.74 5.50
CA VAL A 173 7.06 34.00 6.66
C VAL A 173 7.93 32.83 6.19
N PRO A 174 8.88 32.33 6.99
CA PRO A 174 9.66 31.17 6.58
C PRO A 174 8.80 29.92 6.39
N TRP A 175 9.10 29.14 5.35
CA TRP A 175 8.52 27.81 5.17
C TRP A 175 9.01 26.88 6.28
N LEU A 176 8.08 26.17 6.93
CA LEU A 176 8.34 25.25 8.03
C LEU A 176 9.34 24.18 7.62
N SER A 177 10.51 24.21 8.24
CA SER A 177 11.49 23.12 8.21
C SER A 177 11.72 22.57 9.61
N LEU A 178 11.58 21.26 9.76
CA LEU A 178 11.92 20.57 11.01
C LEU A 178 13.41 20.26 11.14
N VAL A 179 14.21 20.48 10.08
CA VAL A 179 15.60 19.98 9.99
C VAL A 179 16.66 21.06 9.83
N SER A 180 16.30 22.27 9.41
CA SER A 180 17.28 23.33 9.17
C SER A 180 16.67 24.72 9.10
N GLY A 181 17.54 25.73 9.07
CA GLY A 181 17.15 27.10 8.76
C GLY A 181 16.48 27.82 9.93
N PRO A 182 15.92 29.02 9.66
CA PRO A 182 15.38 29.90 10.71
C PRO A 182 14.17 29.30 11.45
N SER A 183 13.54 28.26 10.88
CA SER A 183 12.44 27.53 11.53
C SER A 183 12.86 26.91 12.86
N LEU A 184 14.09 26.42 13.02
CA LEU A 184 14.50 25.70 14.22
C LEU A 184 14.41 26.56 15.49
N ASP A 185 14.79 27.83 15.41
CA ASP A 185 14.71 28.75 16.56
C ASP A 185 13.27 29.17 16.88
N VAL A 186 12.41 29.25 15.86
CA VAL A 186 10.97 29.48 16.06
C VAL A 186 10.36 28.27 16.77
N LEU A 187 10.60 27.07 16.25
CA LEU A 187 10.08 25.82 16.78
C LEU A 187 10.53 25.58 18.23
N GLU A 188 11.77 25.93 18.60
CA GLU A 188 12.24 25.84 19.98
C GLU A 188 11.45 26.73 20.94
N ARG A 189 11.17 27.98 20.56
CA ARG A 189 10.36 28.88 21.39
C ARG A 189 8.96 28.31 21.59
N HIS A 190 8.36 27.74 20.54
CA HIS A 190 7.06 27.08 20.64
C HIS A 190 7.12 25.83 21.51
N ARG A 191 8.15 24.98 21.35
CA ARG A 191 8.38 23.77 22.14
C ARG A 191 8.49 24.08 23.62
N ARG A 192 9.32 25.06 24.00
CA ARG A 192 9.46 25.50 25.40
C ARG A 192 8.13 25.95 25.98
N ARG A 193 7.43 26.86 25.31
CA ARG A 193 6.13 27.39 25.79
C ARG A 193 5.08 26.29 25.88
N ALA A 194 5.01 25.40 24.89
CA ALA A 194 4.08 24.27 24.88
C ALA A 194 4.40 23.28 26.00
N GLY A 195 5.69 23.00 26.24
CA GLY A 195 6.16 22.18 27.35
C GLY A 195 5.88 22.79 28.72
N GLU A 196 6.08 24.09 28.91
CA GLU A 196 5.75 24.78 30.17
C GLU A 196 4.23 24.73 30.46
N GLN A 197 3.40 24.80 29.42
CA GLN A 197 1.93 24.83 29.53
C GLN A 197 1.31 23.43 29.59
N GLY A 198 2.00 22.37 29.15
CA GLY A 198 1.38 21.09 28.85
C GLY A 198 0.36 21.19 27.71
N TRP A 199 0.70 21.96 26.67
CA TRP A 199 -0.23 22.34 25.62
C TRP A 199 -0.53 21.20 24.63
N ILE A 200 -1.82 20.87 24.48
CA ILE A 200 -2.33 19.89 23.52
C ILE A 200 -2.92 20.66 22.32
N PRO A 201 -2.52 20.36 21.07
CA PRO A 201 -3.17 20.95 19.90
C PRO A 201 -4.58 20.39 19.73
N LEU A 202 -5.55 21.24 19.37
CA LEU A 202 -6.93 20.81 19.06
C LEU A 202 -7.54 19.99 20.22
N ASP A 203 -7.38 20.51 21.43
CA ASP A 203 -7.59 19.81 22.71
C ASP A 203 -9.00 19.25 22.87
N GLN A 204 -10.02 19.89 22.29
CA GLN A 204 -11.40 19.39 22.31
C GLN A 204 -11.54 17.97 21.75
N THR A 205 -10.64 17.58 20.84
CA THR A 205 -10.56 16.23 20.28
C THR A 205 -9.37 15.45 20.83
N LEU A 206 -8.16 16.02 20.80
CA LEU A 206 -6.95 15.26 21.18
C LEU A 206 -6.84 15.00 22.69
N GLY A 207 -7.42 15.83 23.55
CA GLY A 207 -7.46 15.63 25.00
C GLY A 207 -8.17 14.34 25.44
N ARG A 208 -8.85 13.65 24.51
CA ARG A 208 -9.45 12.32 24.72
C ARG A 208 -8.42 11.18 24.64
N TYR A 209 -7.23 11.45 24.11
CA TYR A 209 -6.21 10.46 23.80
C TYR A 209 -4.88 10.72 24.51
N ILE A 210 -4.64 11.96 24.93
CA ILE A 210 -3.43 12.40 25.62
C ILE A 210 -3.81 13.44 26.68
N ASP A 211 -2.96 13.59 27.69
CA ASP A 211 -3.13 14.58 28.75
C ASP A 211 -1.94 15.57 28.82
N ALA A 212 -2.05 16.55 29.71
CA ALA A 212 -1.05 17.60 29.84
C ALA A 212 0.32 17.06 30.29
N ASP A 213 0.36 15.97 31.07
CA ASP A 213 1.62 15.39 31.53
C ASP A 213 2.29 14.57 30.43
N ASP A 214 1.51 13.89 29.57
CA ASP A 214 2.01 13.33 28.31
C ASP A 214 2.58 14.43 27.41
N ALA A 215 1.85 15.52 27.19
CA ALA A 215 2.32 16.64 26.39
C ALA A 215 3.65 17.21 26.94
N ARG A 216 3.75 17.42 28.26
CA ARG A 216 5.00 17.86 28.91
C ARG A 216 6.16 16.87 28.72
N ARG A 217 5.90 15.56 28.82
CA ARG A 217 6.91 14.53 28.55
C ARG A 217 7.37 14.59 27.10
N ARG A 218 6.45 14.63 26.13
CA ARG A 218 6.78 14.65 24.70
C ARG A 218 7.54 15.91 24.27
N TYR A 219 7.16 17.10 24.74
CA TYR A 219 7.94 18.31 24.44
C TYR A 219 9.33 18.33 25.09
N ARG A 220 9.51 17.67 26.25
CA ARG A 220 10.84 17.48 26.85
C ARG A 220 11.67 16.51 26.02
N ALA A 221 11.09 15.41 25.54
CA ALA A 221 11.77 14.47 24.65
C ALA A 221 12.24 15.14 23.35
N LEU A 222 11.40 15.96 22.72
CA LEU A 222 11.82 16.75 21.55
C LEU A 222 12.95 17.73 21.84
N GLY A 223 13.00 18.30 23.04
CA GLY A 223 14.12 19.16 23.46
C GLY A 223 15.42 18.37 23.52
N ALA A 224 15.38 17.21 24.18
CA ALA A 224 16.53 16.31 24.28
C ALA A 224 16.95 15.73 22.91
N TRP A 225 15.99 15.48 22.02
CA TRP A 225 16.25 15.08 20.64
C TRP A 225 16.99 16.17 19.87
N ARG A 226 16.51 17.41 19.94
CA ARG A 226 17.19 18.56 19.31
C ARG A 226 18.59 18.79 19.88
N GLU A 227 18.79 18.65 21.18
CA GLU A 227 20.12 18.78 21.79
C GLU A 227 21.12 17.74 21.24
N ARG A 228 20.64 16.55 20.83
CA ARG A 228 21.48 15.48 20.28
C ARG A 228 21.68 15.57 18.77
N HIS A 229 20.65 15.97 18.02
CA HIS A 229 20.61 15.86 16.55
C HIS A 229 20.46 17.21 15.82
N ASP A 230 20.32 18.31 16.55
CA ASP A 230 20.16 19.69 16.05
C ASP A 230 18.89 19.90 15.18
N HIS A 231 17.86 19.06 15.35
CA HIS A 231 16.60 19.19 14.61
C HIS A 231 15.38 18.62 15.37
N PHE A 232 14.18 18.82 14.81
CA PHE A 232 12.90 18.32 15.31
C PHE A 232 12.28 17.19 14.48
N TRP A 233 12.99 16.71 13.45
CA TRP A 233 12.53 15.55 12.68
C TRP A 233 12.62 14.25 13.50
N VAL A 234 11.47 13.68 13.83
CA VAL A 234 11.31 12.42 14.57
C VAL A 234 10.43 11.48 13.74
N SER A 235 10.76 10.20 13.70
CA SER A 235 10.02 9.15 12.97
C SER A 235 10.12 7.82 13.74
N ASP A 236 9.66 6.70 13.16
CA ASP A 236 9.74 5.34 13.71
C ASP A 236 10.38 4.34 12.71
N GLY A 237 10.98 4.84 11.64
CA GLY A 237 11.58 4.02 10.59
C GLY A 237 12.86 3.25 10.98
N PRO A 238 13.38 2.42 10.05
CA PRO A 238 14.62 1.64 10.26
C PRO A 238 15.88 2.49 10.37
N PHE A 239 15.80 3.75 9.94
CA PHE A 239 16.86 4.74 10.09
C PHE A 239 16.27 6.05 10.61
N TYR A 240 17.06 6.80 11.38
CA TYR A 240 16.76 8.16 11.79
C TYR A 240 17.79 9.14 11.21
N LEU A 241 17.38 10.40 11.07
CA LEU A 241 18.27 11.49 10.69
C LEU A 241 19.16 11.81 11.90
N ASP A 242 20.47 11.61 11.76
CA ASP A 242 21.45 11.86 12.82
C ASP A 242 22.01 13.28 12.74
N SER A 243 22.32 13.73 11.53
CA SER A 243 22.79 15.07 11.25
C SER A 243 22.48 15.51 9.82
N LEU A 244 22.38 16.83 9.63
CA LEU A 244 22.21 17.46 8.33
C LEU A 244 23.29 18.52 8.14
N HIS A 245 23.89 18.57 6.95
CA HIS A 245 24.91 19.55 6.58
C HIS A 245 24.49 20.26 5.29
N PRO A 246 23.59 21.28 5.36
CA PRO A 246 22.99 21.89 4.18
C PRO A 246 24.01 22.51 3.22
N VAL A 247 25.07 23.14 3.75
CA VAL A 247 26.14 23.75 2.94
C VAL A 247 26.91 22.71 2.14
N ALA A 248 27.12 21.52 2.71
CA ALA A 248 27.79 20.41 2.05
C ALA A 248 26.83 19.58 1.16
N GLY A 249 25.52 19.77 1.30
CA GLY A 249 24.50 18.98 0.59
C GLY A 249 24.44 17.52 1.06
N THR A 250 24.83 17.23 2.31
CA THR A 250 24.91 15.86 2.84
C THR A 250 24.07 15.69 4.11
N LEU A 251 23.55 14.49 4.32
CA LEU A 251 22.90 14.08 5.56
C LEU A 251 23.49 12.74 6.04
N VAL A 252 23.39 12.48 7.35
CA VAL A 252 23.80 11.22 7.95
C VAL A 252 22.55 10.53 8.49
N LEU A 253 22.35 9.29 8.07
CA LEU A 253 21.33 8.40 8.63
C LEU A 253 22.00 7.37 9.52
N ARG A 254 21.41 7.11 10.69
CA ARG A 254 21.83 6.02 11.58
C ARG A 254 20.73 4.99 11.69
N ARG A 255 21.14 3.72 11.80
CA ARG A 255 20.21 2.61 12.00
C ARG A 255 19.48 2.79 13.34
N ASN A 256 18.17 2.63 13.32
CA ASN A 256 17.37 2.41 14.51
C ASN A 256 17.58 0.96 14.97
N ALA A 257 18.22 0.77 16.13
CA ALA A 257 18.50 -0.57 16.66
C ALA A 257 17.23 -1.29 17.10
N ASP A 258 16.20 -0.53 17.49
CA ASP A 258 14.94 -1.00 18.06
C ASP A 258 13.85 -1.19 16.99
N PHE A 259 14.19 -1.01 15.71
CA PHE A 259 13.24 -1.26 14.62
C PHE A 259 12.84 -2.75 14.60
N PRO A 260 11.54 -3.08 14.61
CA PRO A 260 11.06 -4.45 14.82
C PRO A 260 11.42 -5.40 13.68
N ASP A 261 11.53 -4.87 12.45
CA ASP A 261 11.78 -5.69 11.29
C ASP A 261 13.26 -5.91 11.06
N ARG A 262 13.66 -7.19 10.99
CA ARG A 262 14.98 -7.56 10.51
C ARG A 262 15.17 -7.14 9.06
N SER A 263 16.42 -6.85 8.69
CA SER A 263 16.79 -6.45 7.32
C SER A 263 16.45 -7.51 6.25
N ASP A 264 16.28 -8.77 6.65
CA ASP A 264 15.93 -9.89 5.77
C ASP A 264 14.42 -10.15 5.66
N LYS A 265 13.56 -9.49 6.47
CA LYS A 265 12.11 -9.75 6.51
C LYS A 265 11.45 -9.70 5.13
N TRP A 266 11.84 -8.74 4.30
CA TRP A 266 11.24 -8.49 2.99
C TRP A 266 12.04 -9.08 1.82
N LEU A 267 13.18 -9.73 2.07
CA LEU A 267 14.02 -10.30 1.01
C LEU A 267 13.30 -11.36 0.17
N GLY A 268 12.39 -12.12 0.79
CA GLY A 268 11.56 -13.10 0.07
C GLY A 268 10.60 -12.47 -0.96
N ARG A 269 10.40 -11.14 -0.93
CA ARG A 269 9.65 -10.39 -1.95
C ARG A 269 10.55 -9.70 -2.98
N ALA A 270 11.87 -9.66 -2.76
CA ALA A 270 12.81 -9.02 -3.67
C ALA A 270 13.05 -9.85 -4.94
N GLN A 271 12.88 -11.17 -4.87
CA GLN A 271 12.98 -12.06 -6.01
C GLN A 271 11.58 -12.33 -6.55
N ALA A 272 11.32 -11.87 -7.77
CA ALA A 272 10.10 -12.22 -8.47
C ALA A 272 10.16 -13.71 -8.85
N ALA A 273 9.14 -14.48 -8.44
CA ALA A 273 8.97 -15.86 -8.88
C ALA A 273 8.50 -15.85 -10.34
N ILE A 274 9.43 -15.61 -11.27
CA ILE A 274 9.14 -15.55 -12.70
C ILE A 274 9.08 -17.00 -13.21
N PRO A 275 7.94 -17.45 -13.78
CA PRO A 275 7.83 -18.82 -14.25
C PRO A 275 8.73 -19.06 -15.47
N GLU A 276 9.35 -20.22 -15.50
CA GLU A 276 10.09 -20.78 -16.63
C GLU A 276 9.32 -21.99 -17.14
N LEU A 277 9.10 -22.04 -18.46
CA LEU A 277 8.30 -23.06 -19.11
C LEU A 277 9.22 -24.00 -19.90
N ALA A 278 9.06 -25.30 -19.72
CA ALA A 278 9.59 -26.32 -20.60
C ALA A 278 8.44 -27.21 -21.08
N ILE A 279 8.45 -27.58 -22.37
CA ILE A 279 7.46 -28.48 -22.95
C ILE A 279 8.19 -29.77 -23.30
N ASP A 280 7.69 -30.88 -22.81
CA ASP A 280 8.07 -32.22 -23.22
C ASP A 280 6.93 -32.84 -24.03
N GLY A 281 7.25 -33.41 -25.17
CA GLY A 281 6.25 -33.93 -26.09
C GLY A 281 6.89 -34.58 -27.32
N PRO A 282 6.09 -35.30 -28.10
CA PRO A 282 6.59 -36.04 -29.26
C PRO A 282 7.24 -35.12 -30.28
N MET A 283 8.32 -35.60 -30.90
CA MET A 283 8.94 -34.97 -32.08
C MET A 283 8.23 -35.37 -33.37
N THR A 284 7.50 -36.47 -33.35
CA THR A 284 6.75 -37.00 -34.49
C THR A 284 5.45 -37.64 -34.01
N VAL A 285 4.34 -37.36 -34.69
CA VAL A 285 3.00 -37.88 -34.38
C VAL A 285 2.39 -38.43 -35.67
N SER A 286 1.85 -39.65 -35.63
CA SER A 286 1.10 -40.20 -36.77
C SER A 286 -0.28 -39.54 -36.86
N LEU A 287 -0.75 -39.24 -38.07
CA LEU A 287 -2.02 -38.52 -38.28
C LEU A 287 -3.26 -39.21 -37.68
N ASP A 288 -3.22 -40.53 -37.48
CA ASP A 288 -4.29 -41.35 -36.89
C ASP A 288 -4.25 -41.41 -35.35
N THR A 289 -3.28 -40.73 -34.72
CA THR A 289 -3.06 -40.77 -33.27
C THR A 289 -3.17 -39.39 -32.63
N GLY A 290 -3.66 -39.34 -31.39
CA GLY A 290 -3.57 -38.13 -30.57
C GLY A 290 -2.16 -37.94 -30.01
N ALA A 291 -1.90 -36.75 -29.46
CA ALA A 291 -0.63 -36.42 -28.84
C ALA A 291 -0.85 -35.87 -27.42
N ARG A 292 0.11 -36.14 -26.54
CA ARG A 292 0.19 -35.51 -25.21
C ARG A 292 1.47 -34.69 -25.13
N PHE A 293 1.34 -33.49 -24.57
CA PHE A 293 2.45 -32.60 -24.23
C PHE A 293 2.38 -32.32 -22.74
N ASP A 294 3.48 -32.59 -22.04
CA ASP A 294 3.63 -32.26 -20.64
C ASP A 294 4.39 -30.92 -20.53
N ILE A 295 3.90 -30.03 -19.68
CA ILE A 295 4.46 -28.70 -19.45
C ILE A 295 5.02 -28.67 -18.04
N GLU A 296 6.33 -28.48 -17.93
CA GLU A 296 7.00 -28.18 -16.68
C GLU A 296 7.06 -26.67 -16.47
N VAL A 297 6.66 -26.23 -15.27
CA VAL A 297 6.75 -24.83 -14.86
C VAL A 297 7.59 -24.76 -13.59
N THR A 298 8.68 -24.01 -13.64
CA THR A 298 9.56 -23.80 -12.49
C THR A 298 9.80 -22.33 -12.21
N ALA A 299 10.27 -22.02 -11.00
CA ALA A 299 10.93 -20.76 -10.68
C ALA A 299 12.13 -21.07 -9.78
N ASP A 300 13.30 -20.56 -10.13
CA ASP A 300 14.57 -20.84 -9.44
C ASP A 300 14.83 -22.35 -9.23
N GLY A 301 14.48 -23.16 -10.25
CA GLY A 301 14.65 -24.61 -10.24
C GLY A 301 13.69 -25.39 -9.34
N LYS A 302 12.65 -24.74 -8.79
CA LYS A 302 11.61 -25.39 -7.97
C LYS A 302 10.27 -25.43 -8.71
N PRO A 303 9.42 -26.46 -8.48
CA PRO A 303 8.07 -26.52 -9.05
C PRO A 303 7.26 -25.26 -8.74
N TYR A 304 6.64 -24.68 -9.76
CA TYR A 304 5.82 -23.48 -9.61
C TYR A 304 4.45 -23.83 -8.99
N PRO A 305 4.01 -23.17 -7.90
CA PRO A 305 2.75 -23.53 -7.25
C PRO A 305 1.56 -23.38 -8.18
N ALA A 306 0.70 -24.41 -8.28
CA ALA A 306 -0.43 -24.41 -9.19
C ALA A 306 -1.44 -23.29 -8.86
N GLU A 307 -1.65 -23.02 -7.58
CA GLU A 307 -2.47 -21.92 -7.05
C GLU A 307 -1.98 -20.51 -7.45
N ALA A 308 -0.71 -20.39 -7.86
CA ALA A 308 -0.11 -19.13 -8.29
C ALA A 308 -0.26 -18.89 -9.80
N VAL A 309 -0.81 -19.85 -10.54
CA VAL A 309 -1.06 -19.76 -11.99
C VAL A 309 -2.51 -19.34 -12.21
N ASP A 310 -2.70 -18.30 -13.02
CA ASP A 310 -4.02 -17.83 -13.44
C ASP A 310 -4.53 -18.73 -14.58
N THR A 311 -3.76 -18.80 -15.68
CA THR A 311 -4.08 -19.66 -16.82
C THR A 311 -2.83 -20.22 -17.50
N VAL A 312 -2.99 -21.39 -18.12
CA VAL A 312 -2.05 -21.96 -19.10
C VAL A 312 -2.86 -22.23 -20.36
N GLU A 313 -2.66 -21.41 -21.38
CA GLU A 313 -3.36 -21.45 -22.66
C GLU A 313 -2.43 -22.02 -23.74
N TYR A 314 -2.97 -22.73 -24.71
CA TYR A 314 -2.19 -23.20 -25.86
C TYR A 314 -2.82 -22.82 -27.19
N LEU A 315 -1.96 -22.70 -28.20
CA LEU A 315 -2.30 -22.65 -29.62
C LEU A 315 -1.57 -23.79 -30.33
N LEU A 316 -2.30 -24.53 -31.16
CA LEU A 316 -1.76 -25.55 -32.04
C LEU A 316 -1.74 -24.99 -33.46
N LEU A 317 -0.56 -24.91 -34.08
CA LEU A 317 -0.35 -24.30 -35.38
C LEU A 317 0.16 -25.30 -36.40
N ASP A 318 -0.34 -25.19 -37.63
CA ASP A 318 0.14 -25.95 -38.78
C ASP A 318 1.47 -25.41 -39.34
N GLY A 319 2.01 -26.05 -40.37
CA GLY A 319 3.24 -25.62 -41.04
C GLY A 319 3.16 -24.29 -41.80
N ARG A 320 1.96 -23.70 -41.92
CA ARG A 320 1.75 -22.35 -42.48
C ARG A 320 1.63 -21.29 -41.38
N GLY A 321 1.57 -21.71 -40.11
CA GLY A 321 1.37 -20.83 -38.96
C GLY A 321 -0.10 -20.51 -38.69
N GLU A 322 -1.04 -21.27 -39.26
CA GLU A 322 -2.46 -21.11 -39.01
C GLU A 322 -2.87 -21.90 -37.76
N VAL A 323 -3.78 -21.32 -36.96
CA VAL A 323 -4.26 -21.97 -35.71
C VAL A 323 -5.29 -23.04 -36.04
N VAL A 324 -4.93 -24.29 -35.77
CA VAL A 324 -5.79 -25.48 -35.95
C VAL A 324 -6.58 -25.79 -34.68
N ASP A 325 -6.01 -25.54 -33.50
CA ASP A 325 -6.68 -25.73 -32.22
C ASP A 325 -6.19 -24.74 -31.16
N ARG A 326 -7.01 -24.54 -30.12
CA ARG A 326 -6.65 -23.74 -28.95
C ARG A 326 -7.42 -24.20 -27.72
N GLY A 327 -6.79 -24.10 -26.57
CA GLY A 327 -7.42 -24.52 -25.32
C GLY A 327 -6.62 -24.15 -24.09
N GLN A 328 -6.94 -24.79 -22.99
CA GLN A 328 -6.22 -24.67 -21.72
C GLN A 328 -5.57 -25.99 -21.35
N ALA A 329 -4.38 -25.91 -20.76
CA ALA A 329 -3.71 -27.08 -20.20
C ALA A 329 -4.37 -27.50 -18.88
N THR A 330 -4.35 -28.80 -18.60
CA THR A 330 -4.87 -29.36 -17.35
C THR A 330 -3.77 -29.35 -16.29
N ALA A 331 -4.04 -28.79 -15.11
CA ALA A 331 -3.11 -28.86 -13.99
C ALA A 331 -3.08 -30.27 -13.41
N GLU A 332 -1.87 -30.84 -13.26
CA GLU A 332 -1.67 -32.20 -12.74
C GLU A 332 -1.13 -32.16 -11.31
N ALA A 333 -0.20 -31.24 -11.04
CA ALA A 333 0.39 -30.95 -9.73
C ALA A 333 1.12 -29.60 -9.77
N ASP A 334 1.68 -29.18 -8.64
CA ASP A 334 2.64 -28.06 -8.64
C ASP A 334 3.75 -28.30 -9.67
N GLY A 335 3.98 -27.29 -10.50
CA GLY A 335 4.96 -27.29 -11.57
C GLY A 335 4.62 -28.15 -12.78
N ARG A 336 3.45 -28.80 -12.85
CA ARG A 336 3.11 -29.71 -13.95
C ARG A 336 1.71 -29.51 -14.52
N TRP A 337 1.66 -29.31 -15.83
CA TRP A 337 0.44 -29.25 -16.63
C TRP A 337 0.53 -30.20 -17.81
N SER A 338 -0.61 -30.51 -18.42
CA SER A 338 -0.66 -31.33 -19.62
C SER A 338 -1.65 -30.82 -20.65
N ILE A 339 -1.34 -31.06 -21.92
CA ILE A 339 -2.21 -30.81 -23.05
C ILE A 339 -2.40 -32.14 -23.79
N ALA A 340 -3.65 -32.53 -23.98
CA ALA A 340 -4.01 -33.68 -24.81
C ALA A 340 -4.68 -33.17 -26.09
N VAL A 341 -4.06 -33.47 -27.23
CA VAL A 341 -4.57 -33.16 -28.58
C VAL A 341 -5.18 -34.44 -29.15
N SER A 342 -6.44 -34.39 -29.58
CA SER A 342 -7.13 -35.55 -30.15
C SER A 342 -6.57 -35.91 -31.54
N ALA A 343 -6.76 -37.17 -31.96
CA ALA A 343 -6.38 -37.61 -33.30
C ALA A 343 -7.02 -36.75 -34.40
N GLU A 344 -8.30 -36.36 -34.24
CA GLU A 344 -9.01 -35.45 -35.17
C GLU A 344 -8.28 -34.11 -35.33
N ARG A 345 -7.73 -33.55 -34.25
CA ARG A 345 -6.98 -32.29 -34.30
C ARG A 345 -5.59 -32.47 -34.91
N ILE A 346 -4.95 -33.62 -34.68
CA ILE A 346 -3.68 -33.97 -35.31
C ILE A 346 -3.85 -34.18 -36.82
N GLU A 347 -4.91 -34.87 -37.24
CA GLU A 347 -5.23 -35.09 -38.66
C GLU A 347 -5.42 -33.76 -39.40
N ALA A 348 -6.08 -32.79 -38.75
CA ALA A 348 -6.33 -31.45 -39.30
C ALA A 348 -5.05 -30.61 -39.53
N LEU A 349 -3.89 -31.01 -39.00
CA LEU A 349 -2.61 -30.33 -39.27
C LEU A 349 -2.04 -30.66 -40.66
N GLU A 350 -2.53 -31.72 -41.32
CA GLU A 350 -1.92 -32.33 -42.51
C GLU A 350 -0.46 -32.81 -42.25
N PRO A 351 0.18 -33.59 -43.13
CA PRO A 351 1.60 -33.95 -42.97
C PRO A 351 2.51 -32.71 -43.05
N GLY A 352 3.38 -32.52 -42.06
CA GLY A 352 4.30 -31.38 -42.07
C GLY A 352 4.93 -31.09 -40.72
N ALA A 353 5.69 -29.98 -40.67
CA ALA A 353 6.21 -29.45 -39.42
C ALA A 353 5.14 -28.55 -38.78
N ASN A 354 4.82 -28.80 -37.53
CA ASN A 354 3.79 -28.11 -36.76
C ASN A 354 4.38 -27.59 -35.45
N ARG A 355 3.62 -26.75 -34.76
CA ARG A 355 4.07 -26.15 -33.49
C ARG A 355 2.95 -26.06 -32.49
N LEU A 356 3.27 -26.40 -31.24
CA LEU A 356 2.47 -26.05 -30.07
C LEU A 356 3.09 -24.80 -29.43
N GLU A 357 2.29 -23.77 -29.21
CA GLU A 357 2.65 -22.59 -28.43
C GLU A 357 1.87 -22.58 -27.13
N VAL A 358 2.56 -22.36 -26.01
CA VAL A 358 1.97 -22.30 -24.67
C VAL A 358 2.20 -20.91 -24.11
N THR A 359 1.15 -20.31 -23.56
CA THR A 359 1.19 -19.05 -22.80
C THR A 359 0.77 -19.31 -21.36
N LEU A 360 1.58 -18.88 -20.40
CA LEU A 360 1.27 -18.93 -18.98
C LEU A 360 1.10 -17.52 -18.40
N LYS A 361 0.01 -17.31 -17.66
CA LYS A 361 -0.24 -16.11 -16.84
C LYS A 361 -0.18 -16.49 -15.36
N SER A 362 0.52 -15.71 -14.56
CA SER A 362 0.65 -15.94 -13.12
C SER A 362 0.09 -14.80 -12.30
N ASN A 363 -0.50 -15.12 -11.15
CA ASN A 363 -0.94 -14.17 -10.13
C ASN A 363 0.23 -13.52 -9.36
N ARG A 364 1.46 -14.00 -9.52
CA ARG A 364 2.65 -13.48 -8.81
C ARG A 364 3.49 -12.50 -9.63
N VAL A 365 3.37 -12.53 -10.95
CA VAL A 365 4.14 -11.66 -11.86
C VAL A 365 3.26 -11.19 -13.02
N ALA A 366 3.27 -9.88 -13.29
CA ALA A 366 2.50 -9.27 -14.38
C ALA A 366 3.17 -9.42 -15.76
N LEU A 367 3.82 -10.56 -16.01
CA LEU A 367 4.51 -10.87 -17.27
C LEU A 367 4.10 -12.27 -17.76
N PRO A 368 3.32 -12.37 -18.85
CA PRO A 368 3.04 -13.65 -19.48
C PRO A 368 4.34 -14.33 -19.94
N ARG A 369 4.37 -15.65 -19.85
CA ARG A 369 5.51 -16.47 -20.31
C ARG A 369 5.09 -17.35 -21.45
N PHE A 370 6.00 -17.58 -22.37
CA PHE A 370 5.76 -18.32 -23.59
C PHE A 370 6.76 -19.46 -23.73
N ALA A 371 6.30 -20.59 -24.25
CA ALA A 371 7.15 -21.67 -24.72
C ALA A 371 6.58 -22.22 -26.03
N SER A 372 7.44 -22.85 -26.83
CA SER A 372 7.03 -23.46 -28.08
C SER A 372 7.69 -24.81 -28.25
N HIS A 373 6.94 -25.76 -28.80
CA HIS A 373 7.40 -27.10 -29.10
C HIS A 373 7.10 -27.43 -30.56
N ALA A 374 8.13 -27.71 -31.35
CA ALA A 374 7.96 -28.10 -32.74
C ALA A 374 7.89 -29.63 -32.84
N PHE A 375 7.03 -30.14 -33.71
CA PHE A 375 6.90 -31.57 -33.99
C PHE A 375 6.46 -31.80 -35.43
N ALA A 376 6.69 -32.99 -35.96
CA ALA A 376 6.23 -33.36 -37.30
C ALA A 376 4.99 -34.26 -37.23
N THR A 377 4.04 -34.07 -38.14
CA THR A 377 2.98 -35.04 -38.42
C THR A 377 3.36 -35.88 -39.62
N VAL A 378 3.23 -37.21 -39.48
CA VAL A 378 3.57 -38.17 -40.54
C VAL A 378 2.36 -39.02 -40.91
N PRO A 379 2.29 -39.53 -42.16
CA PRO A 379 1.25 -40.46 -42.57
C PRO A 379 1.15 -41.69 -41.66
N GLU A 380 -0.03 -42.32 -41.66
CA GLU A 380 -0.34 -43.50 -40.84
C GLU A 380 0.75 -44.58 -40.94
N GLY A 381 1.16 -45.10 -39.79
CA GLY A 381 2.13 -46.21 -39.71
C GLY A 381 3.62 -45.84 -39.83
N ALA A 382 3.98 -44.55 -39.89
CA ALA A 382 5.38 -44.10 -39.98
C ALA A 382 6.02 -43.68 -38.65
N GLY A 383 5.26 -43.42 -37.58
CA GLY A 383 5.73 -42.84 -36.32
C GLY A 383 6.40 -43.78 -35.30
N GLY A 384 6.94 -44.93 -35.74
CA GLY A 384 7.42 -46.01 -34.85
C GLY A 384 8.91 -46.38 -35.00
N ALA A 385 9.79 -45.44 -35.30
CA ALA A 385 11.24 -45.71 -35.39
C ALA A 385 12.08 -44.54 -34.84
N GLU A 386 12.24 -44.48 -33.52
CA GLU A 386 13.53 -44.55 -32.78
C GLU A 386 13.29 -44.40 -31.27
#